data_AF-A0A2V9NA72-F1
#
_entry.id   AF-A0A2V9NA72-F1
#
_cell.length_a   1.000
_cell.length_b   1.000
_cell.length_c   1.000
_cell.angle_alpha   90.00
_cell.angle_beta   90.00
_cell.angle_gamma   90.00
#
_symmetry.space_group_name_H-M   'P 1'
#
loop_
_entity.id
_entity.type
_entity.pdbx_description
1 polymer ?
#
loop_
_entity_poly.entity_id
_entity_poly.type
_entity_poly.pdbx_seq_one_letter_code
_entity_poly.pdbx_strand_id
1 'polypeptide(L)'
;MFRLETATKNGQQEVDEVVETKNGDLKIPIIINGREVTAKQREEGASRLEQLIHNPETLRKSAKDKNQDTARSQQLLRILPDAFVFNLGERQGNLQQLVFKPNPHFHPRNREAEVFHAMEGTVWVDDTQNRLAEISGHLMEEVKFGSGLLGHLDKGGTFDVKQEPITKGYWEMTLLNVEMNGKALFFKTITVRQKISRSEFKRVPDDLTVAQAIDLLKKQIGSFQMPNSARGVTGGTGTTVLRAGLW
;
A
#
# COMPACT_ATOMS: atom_id res chain seq x y z
N MET A 1 -0.45 -15.08 -2.45
CA MET A 1 0.04 -14.46 -3.70
C MET A 1 -0.95 -13.42 -4.16
N PHE A 2 -0.49 -12.39 -4.85
CA PHE A 2 -1.30 -11.28 -5.35
C PHE A 2 -0.52 -10.52 -6.43
N ARG A 3 -1.19 -9.62 -7.13
CA ARG A 3 -0.55 -8.63 -8.01
C ARG A 3 -0.34 -7.33 -7.29
N LEU A 4 0.85 -6.77 -7.43
CA LEU A 4 1.27 -5.50 -6.85
C LEU A 4 1.51 -4.51 -7.97
N GLU A 5 0.71 -3.45 -8.06
CA GLU A 5 0.98 -2.33 -8.93
C GLU A 5 1.72 -1.25 -8.15
N THR A 6 2.80 -0.72 -8.72
CA THR A 6 3.54 0.39 -8.14
C THR A 6 3.79 1.46 -9.19
N ALA A 7 3.67 2.72 -8.77
CA ALA A 7 4.12 3.87 -9.57
C ALA A 7 5.38 4.46 -8.92
N THR A 8 6.48 4.48 -9.67
CA THR A 8 7.73 5.11 -9.24
C THR A 8 7.63 6.64 -9.32
N LYS A 9 8.53 7.35 -8.65
CA LYS A 9 8.61 8.83 -8.71
C LYS A 9 8.80 9.38 -10.12
N ASN A 10 9.35 8.58 -11.04
CA ASN A 10 9.59 8.96 -12.43
C ASN A 10 8.40 8.65 -13.35
N GLY A 11 7.26 8.23 -12.78
CA GLY A 11 6.06 7.86 -13.53
C GLY A 11 6.12 6.48 -14.19
N GLN A 12 7.20 5.70 -13.99
CA GLN A 12 7.20 4.31 -14.42
C GLN A 12 6.20 3.51 -13.58
N GLN A 13 5.37 2.73 -14.26
CA GLN A 13 4.39 1.85 -13.64
C GLN A 13 4.83 0.41 -13.85
N GLU A 14 4.79 -0.39 -12.79
CA GLU A 14 5.16 -1.80 -12.81
C GLU A 14 4.08 -2.59 -12.10
N VAL A 15 3.65 -3.69 -12.74
CA VAL A 15 2.80 -4.70 -12.10
C VAL A 15 3.66 -5.93 -11.88
N ASP A 16 3.83 -6.28 -10.62
CA ASP A 16 4.53 -7.46 -10.14
C ASP A 16 3.53 -8.57 -9.79
N GLU A 17 3.86 -9.82 -10.08
CA GLU A 17 3.29 -10.95 -9.35
C GLU A 17 4.11 -11.18 -8.08
N VAL A 18 3.43 -11.28 -6.93
CA VAL A 18 4.05 -11.41 -5.61
C VAL A 18 3.61 -12.71 -4.93
N VAL A 19 4.58 -13.46 -4.40
CA VAL A 19 4.35 -14.61 -3.53
C VAL A 19 5.02 -14.33 -2.18
N GLU A 20 4.21 -14.24 -1.14
CA GLU A 20 4.69 -14.09 0.24
C GLU A 20 5.09 -15.43 0.83
N THR A 21 6.19 -15.45 1.57
CA THR A 21 6.64 -16.60 2.36
C THR A 21 7.02 -16.14 3.77
N LYS A 22 7.14 -17.07 4.72
CA LYS A 22 7.63 -16.78 6.07
C LYS A 22 9.03 -16.15 6.09
N ASN A 23 9.82 -16.38 5.04
CA ASN A 23 11.20 -15.91 4.93
C ASN A 23 11.33 -14.61 4.12
N GLY A 24 10.22 -14.06 3.63
CA GLY A 24 10.20 -12.85 2.81
C GLY A 24 9.35 -13.00 1.56
N ASP A 25 9.05 -11.86 0.94
CA ASP A 25 8.26 -11.80 -0.28
C ASP A 25 9.16 -11.94 -1.50
N LEU A 26 8.69 -12.72 -2.47
CA LEU A 26 9.29 -12.87 -3.79
C LEU A 26 8.38 -12.18 -4.79
N LYS A 27 8.98 -11.46 -5.74
CA LYS A 27 8.21 -10.77 -6.77
C LYS A 27 8.89 -10.83 -8.13
N ILE A 28 8.09 -10.80 -9.18
CA ILE A 28 8.57 -10.74 -10.56
C ILE A 28 7.67 -9.83 -11.42
N PRO A 29 8.24 -8.95 -12.26
CA PRO A 29 7.45 -8.08 -13.10
C PRO A 29 6.73 -8.87 -14.20
N ILE A 30 5.46 -8.54 -14.43
CA ILE A 30 4.63 -9.11 -15.51
C ILE A 30 4.18 -8.02 -16.51
N ILE A 31 4.08 -6.76 -16.06
CA ILE A 31 3.80 -5.59 -16.90
C ILE A 31 4.74 -4.46 -16.51
N ILE A 32 5.37 -3.81 -17.49
CA ILE A 32 6.17 -2.59 -17.31
C ILE A 32 5.65 -1.53 -18.27
N ASN A 33 5.25 -0.37 -17.74
CA ASN A 33 4.70 0.77 -18.49
C ASN A 33 3.57 0.37 -19.45
N GLY A 34 2.62 -0.42 -18.95
CA GLY A 34 1.46 -0.89 -19.71
C GLY A 34 1.77 -1.91 -20.80
N ARG A 35 2.99 -2.47 -20.85
CA ARG A 35 3.37 -3.52 -21.80
C ARG A 35 3.78 -4.79 -21.07
N GLU A 36 3.42 -5.94 -21.64
CA GLU A 36 3.95 -7.21 -21.17
C GLU A 36 5.48 -7.20 -21.16
N VAL A 37 6.06 -7.84 -20.15
CA VAL A 37 7.50 -8.07 -20.11
C VAL A 37 7.95 -8.86 -21.34
N THR A 38 9.06 -8.44 -21.94
CA THR A 38 9.70 -9.13 -23.06
C THR A 38 10.29 -10.47 -22.64
N ALA A 39 10.56 -11.36 -23.59
CA ALA A 39 11.21 -12.65 -23.29
C ALA A 39 12.53 -12.49 -22.52
N LYS A 40 13.34 -11.50 -22.91
CA LYS A 40 14.58 -11.15 -22.20
C LYS A 40 14.34 -10.72 -20.75
N GLN A 41 13.36 -9.84 -20.53
CA GLN A 41 13.00 -9.40 -19.16
C GLN A 41 12.47 -10.54 -18.30
N ARG A 42 11.72 -11.49 -18.88
CA ARG A 42 11.28 -12.70 -18.18
C ARG A 42 12.45 -13.56 -17.74
N GLU A 43 13.43 -13.79 -18.63
CA GLU A 43 14.63 -14.57 -18.33
C GLU A 43 15.50 -13.89 -17.26
N GLU A 44 15.70 -12.58 -17.35
CA GLU A 44 16.39 -11.79 -16.33
C GLU A 44 15.67 -11.86 -14.97
N GLY A 45 14.34 -11.74 -14.96
CA GLY A 45 13.52 -11.86 -13.75
C GLY A 45 13.63 -13.25 -13.12
N ALA A 46 13.53 -14.32 -13.92
CA ALA A 46 13.69 -15.69 -13.46
C ALA A 46 15.09 -15.94 -12.88
N SER A 47 16.13 -15.41 -13.53
CA SER A 47 17.52 -15.52 -13.05
C SER A 47 17.71 -14.79 -11.71
N ARG A 48 17.11 -13.60 -11.54
CA ARG A 48 17.14 -12.86 -10.26
C ARG A 48 16.44 -13.64 -9.14
N LEU A 49 15.32 -14.32 -9.43
CA LEU A 49 14.65 -15.16 -8.45
C LEU A 49 15.55 -16.33 -7.99
N GLU A 50 16.26 -16.99 -8.91
CA GLU A 50 17.19 -18.08 -8.56
C GLU A 50 18.33 -17.61 -7.66
N GLN A 51 18.86 -16.41 -7.91
CA GLN A 51 19.92 -15.84 -7.06
C GLN A 51 19.47 -15.63 -5.61
N LEU A 52 18.17 -15.44 -5.35
CA LEU A 52 17.63 -15.29 -3.99
C LEU A 52 17.70 -16.60 -3.18
N ILE A 53 17.72 -17.77 -3.83
CA ILE A 53 17.96 -19.06 -3.17
C ILE A 53 19.35 -19.07 -2.52
N HIS A 54 20.32 -18.47 -3.20
CA HIS A 54 21.71 -18.39 -2.75
C HIS A 54 21.98 -17.21 -1.82
N ASN A 55 20.99 -16.33 -1.60
CA ASN A 55 21.11 -15.16 -0.73
C ASN A 55 19.91 -15.04 0.24
N PRO A 56 19.76 -16.00 1.17
CA PRO A 56 18.64 -16.02 2.12
C PRO A 56 18.62 -14.81 3.06
N GLU A 57 19.77 -14.17 3.30
CA GLU A 57 19.87 -12.98 4.13
C GLU A 57 19.13 -11.78 3.54
N THR A 58 19.09 -11.66 2.21
CA THR A 58 18.34 -10.59 1.53
C THR A 58 16.83 -10.74 1.76
N LEU A 59 16.31 -11.97 1.68
CA LEU A 59 14.91 -12.28 1.95
C LEU A 59 14.56 -12.04 3.43
N ARG A 60 15.40 -12.53 4.35
CA ARG A 60 15.21 -12.32 5.80
C ARG A 60 15.22 -10.85 6.18
N LYS A 61 16.12 -10.06 5.59
CA LYS A 61 16.15 -8.61 5.80
C LYS A 61 14.85 -7.95 5.34
N SER A 62 14.40 -8.27 4.12
CA SER A 62 13.12 -7.77 3.59
C SER A 62 11.93 -8.14 4.49
N ALA A 63 11.88 -9.40 4.95
CA ALA A 63 10.85 -9.87 5.90
C ALA A 63 10.89 -9.09 7.23
N LYS A 64 12.09 -8.84 7.75
CA LYS A 64 12.27 -8.04 8.98
C LYS A 64 11.80 -6.60 8.79
N ASP A 65 12.18 -5.96 7.69
CA ASP A 65 11.80 -4.59 7.37
C ASP A 65 10.27 -4.48 7.24
N LYS A 66 9.62 -5.40 6.51
CA LYS A 66 8.15 -5.49 6.41
C LYS A 66 7.47 -5.69 7.77
N ASN A 67 8.00 -6.57 8.61
CA ASN A 67 7.44 -6.81 9.95
C ASN A 67 7.58 -5.57 10.84
N GLN A 68 8.69 -4.84 10.75
CA GLN A 68 8.90 -3.58 11.46
C GLN A 68 7.94 -2.49 10.97
N ASP A 69 7.75 -2.37 9.65
CA ASP A 69 6.79 -1.42 9.05
C ASP A 69 5.34 -1.75 9.44
N THR A 70 5.00 -3.04 9.48
CA THR A 70 3.69 -3.52 9.94
C THR A 70 3.46 -3.15 11.41
N ALA A 71 4.43 -3.44 12.28
CA ALA A 71 4.36 -3.11 13.70
C ALA A 71 4.23 -1.59 13.93
N ARG A 72 5.01 -0.80 13.18
CA ARG A 72 4.94 0.68 13.23
C ARG A 72 3.56 1.19 12.79
N SER A 73 3.03 0.65 11.69
CA SER A 73 1.70 1.02 11.17
C SER A 73 0.60 0.68 12.18
N GLN A 74 0.65 -0.51 12.78
CA GLN A 74 -0.29 -0.90 13.84
C GLN A 74 -0.20 0.01 15.07
N GLN A 75 1.00 0.46 15.43
CA GLN A 75 1.17 1.42 16.52
C GLN A 75 0.53 2.78 16.18
N LEU A 76 0.68 3.27 14.95
CA LEU A 76 0.04 4.51 14.50
C LEU A 76 -1.50 4.39 14.51
N LEU A 77 -2.04 3.26 14.04
CA LEU A 77 -3.49 3.01 14.08
C LEU A 77 -4.06 3.02 15.50
N ARG A 78 -3.30 2.55 16.50
CA ARG A 78 -3.69 2.59 17.92
C ARG A 78 -3.75 4.00 18.50
N ILE A 79 -3.09 4.97 17.88
CA ILE A 79 -3.07 6.36 18.33
C ILE A 79 -4.30 7.12 17.84
N LEU A 80 -4.92 6.71 16.72
CA LEU A 80 -6.03 7.44 16.09
C LEU A 80 -7.20 7.75 17.04
N PRO A 81 -7.66 6.83 17.92
CA PRO A 81 -8.76 7.12 18.84
C PRO A 81 -8.46 8.26 19.83
N ASP A 82 -7.20 8.44 20.22
CA ASP A 82 -6.79 9.50 21.14
C ASP A 82 -6.46 10.81 20.40
N ALA A 83 -5.91 10.68 19.19
CA ALA A 83 -5.44 11.80 18.38
C ALA A 83 -6.55 12.60 17.71
N PHE A 84 -7.76 12.03 17.59
CA PHE A 84 -8.85 12.64 16.86
C PHE A 84 -10.17 12.69 17.64
N VAL A 85 -10.98 13.69 17.32
CA VAL A 85 -12.40 13.73 17.64
C VAL A 85 -13.18 13.27 16.42
N PHE A 86 -14.14 12.37 16.63
CA PHE A 86 -14.92 11.77 15.55
C PHE A 86 -16.37 12.21 15.61
N ASN A 87 -16.94 12.53 14.45
CA ASN A 87 -18.36 12.73 14.24
C ASN A 87 -18.89 11.68 13.27
N LEU A 88 -20.14 11.24 13.47
CA LEU A 88 -20.81 10.35 12.53
C LEU A 88 -21.05 11.09 11.20
N GLY A 89 -20.67 10.44 10.10
CA GLY A 89 -20.97 10.86 8.74
C GLY A 89 -22.04 9.98 8.11
N GLU A 90 -21.88 9.73 6.81
CA GLU A 90 -22.76 8.90 6.01
C GLU A 90 -22.74 7.41 6.40
N ARG A 91 -23.72 6.66 5.92
CA ARG A 91 -23.78 5.20 6.03
C ARG A 91 -24.00 4.57 4.66
N GLN A 92 -23.25 3.52 4.35
CA GLN A 92 -23.32 2.80 3.08
C GLN A 92 -23.37 1.30 3.34
N GLY A 93 -24.58 0.72 3.34
CA GLY A 93 -24.78 -0.67 3.72
C GLY A 93 -24.28 -0.94 5.15
N ASN A 94 -23.26 -1.80 5.28
CA ASN A 94 -22.61 -2.14 6.55
C ASN A 94 -21.49 -1.18 6.94
N LEU A 95 -21.14 -0.22 6.08
CA LEU A 95 -20.09 0.76 6.35
C LEU A 95 -20.65 2.01 7.02
N GLN A 96 -20.04 2.40 8.13
CA GLN A 96 -20.28 3.66 8.81
C GLN A 96 -19.11 4.60 8.60
N GLN A 97 -19.39 5.82 8.14
CA GLN A 97 -18.40 6.88 8.03
C GLN A 97 -18.22 7.57 9.38
N LEU A 98 -16.96 7.85 9.72
CA LEU A 98 -16.54 8.71 10.82
C LEU A 98 -15.69 9.84 10.24
N VAL A 99 -16.16 11.08 10.39
CA VAL A 99 -15.38 12.26 10.02
C VAL A 99 -14.51 12.64 11.22
N PHE A 100 -13.21 12.73 11.01
CA PHE A 100 -12.25 12.99 12.09
C PHE A 100 -11.57 14.34 11.95
N LYS A 101 -11.33 14.99 13.09
CA LYS A 101 -10.54 16.22 13.22
C LYS A 101 -9.54 16.09 14.35
N PRO A 102 -8.42 16.84 14.33
CA PRO A 102 -7.43 16.80 15.39
C PRO A 102 -8.06 17.03 16.77
N ASN A 103 -7.71 16.19 17.74
CA ASN A 103 -8.05 16.43 19.13
C ASN A 103 -7.07 17.45 19.72
N PRO A 104 -7.51 18.65 20.11
CA PRO A 104 -6.61 19.69 20.63
C PRO A 104 -5.95 19.32 21.98
N HIS A 105 -6.48 18.30 22.67
CA HIS A 105 -5.91 17.79 23.93
C HIS A 105 -4.93 16.63 23.73
N PHE A 106 -4.77 16.15 22.50
CA PHE A 106 -3.79 15.12 22.19
C PHE A 106 -2.38 15.68 22.34
N HIS A 107 -1.46 14.88 22.88
CA HIS A 107 -0.06 15.26 23.02
C HIS A 107 0.81 14.13 22.43
N PRO A 108 1.44 14.34 21.26
CA PRO A 108 2.16 13.29 20.54
C PRO A 108 3.38 12.87 21.35
N ARG A 109 3.53 11.55 21.52
CA ARG A 109 4.66 10.97 22.25
C ARG A 109 5.90 10.73 21.38
N ASN A 110 5.76 10.87 20.06
CA ASN A 110 6.84 10.74 19.08
C ASN A 110 6.62 11.70 17.90
N ARG A 111 7.67 11.91 17.10
CA ARG A 111 7.65 12.87 15.98
C ARG A 111 6.66 12.48 14.90
N GLU A 112 6.52 11.18 14.64
CA GLU A 112 5.59 10.67 13.64
C GLU A 112 4.13 11.05 13.98
N ALA A 113 3.78 11.12 15.27
CA ALA A 113 2.44 11.51 15.71
C ALA A 113 2.18 13.02 15.65
N GLU A 114 3.19 13.88 15.47
CA GLU A 114 3.00 15.34 15.32
C GLU A 114 2.11 15.66 14.12
N VAL A 115 2.12 14.81 13.09
CA VAL A 115 1.31 14.98 11.88
C VAL A 115 -0.20 14.98 12.17
N PHE A 116 -0.64 14.29 13.22
CA PHE A 116 -2.07 14.17 13.53
C PHE A 116 -2.70 15.48 14.01
N HIS A 117 -1.91 16.45 14.46
CA HIS A 117 -2.42 17.77 14.84
C HIS A 117 -2.94 18.60 13.66
N ALA A 118 -2.45 18.33 12.47
CA ALA A 118 -2.80 19.08 11.26
C ALA A 118 -3.66 18.25 10.29
N MET A 119 -4.12 17.06 10.70
CA MET A 119 -4.76 16.11 9.80
C MET A 119 -6.26 16.03 10.05
N GLU A 120 -7.06 16.16 8.98
CA GLU A 120 -8.49 15.84 9.01
C GLU A 120 -8.87 14.93 7.85
N GLY A 121 -10.01 14.26 7.97
CA GLY A 121 -10.46 13.34 6.95
C GLY A 121 -11.61 12.45 7.38
N THR A 122 -11.67 11.27 6.77
CA THR A 122 -12.74 10.30 7.02
C THR A 122 -12.17 8.89 7.20
N VAL A 123 -12.84 8.12 8.05
CA VAL A 123 -12.64 6.68 8.21
C VAL A 123 -13.96 6.00 7.88
N TRP A 124 -13.93 4.93 7.08
CA TRP A 124 -15.04 4.02 6.90
C TRP A 124 -14.78 2.75 7.68
N VAL A 125 -15.74 2.34 8.51
CA VAL A 125 -15.66 1.14 9.33
C VAL A 125 -16.80 0.20 8.95
N ASP A 126 -16.48 -1.07 8.75
CA ASP A 126 -17.49 -2.14 8.69
C ASP A 126 -17.96 -2.45 10.11
N ASP A 127 -19.19 -2.06 10.43
CA ASP A 127 -19.80 -2.23 11.77
C ASP A 127 -20.03 -3.70 12.13
N THR A 128 -20.15 -4.58 11.13
CA THR A 128 -20.44 -6.01 11.37
C THR A 128 -19.18 -6.79 11.75
N GLN A 129 -18.05 -6.40 11.18
CA GLN A 129 -16.77 -7.07 11.40
C GLN A 129 -15.81 -6.27 12.30
N ASN A 130 -16.18 -5.03 12.67
CA ASN A 130 -15.35 -4.06 13.37
C ASN A 130 -13.99 -3.84 12.66
N ARG A 131 -14.04 -3.59 11.34
CA ARG A 131 -12.85 -3.43 10.50
C ARG A 131 -12.81 -2.06 9.84
N LEU A 132 -11.63 -1.44 9.84
CA LEU A 132 -11.38 -0.25 9.02
C LEU A 132 -11.35 -0.68 7.55
N ALA A 133 -12.27 -0.15 6.75
CA ALA A 133 -12.36 -0.38 5.32
C ALA A 133 -11.60 0.68 4.52
N GLU A 134 -11.70 1.94 4.92
CA GLU A 134 -10.98 3.03 4.27
C GLU A 134 -10.60 4.11 5.28
N ILE A 135 -9.45 4.73 5.09
CA ILE A 135 -9.09 5.97 5.77
C ILE A 135 -8.42 6.89 4.77
N SER A 136 -8.93 8.11 4.69
CA SER A 136 -8.41 9.14 3.79
C SER A 136 -8.45 10.50 4.46
N GLY A 137 -7.56 11.39 4.04
CA GLY A 137 -7.48 12.71 4.63
C GLY A 137 -6.40 13.58 4.01
N HIS A 138 -6.24 14.77 4.59
CA HIS A 138 -5.27 15.74 4.14
C HIS A 138 -4.71 16.59 5.29
N LEU A 139 -3.56 17.21 5.03
CA LEU A 139 -2.95 18.19 5.93
C LEU A 139 -3.61 19.56 5.75
N MET A 140 -4.26 20.06 6.80
CA MET A 140 -4.90 21.37 6.83
C MET A 140 -3.88 22.52 6.89
N GLU A 141 -2.70 22.25 7.43
CA GLU A 141 -1.62 23.21 7.67
C GLU A 141 -0.23 22.55 7.57
N GLU A 142 0.82 23.37 7.60
CA GLU A 142 2.21 22.92 7.61
C GLU A 142 2.54 22.23 8.95
N VAL A 143 3.14 21.04 8.89
CA VAL A 143 3.61 20.32 10.08
C VAL A 143 5.11 20.49 10.22
N LYS A 144 5.56 21.14 11.30
CA LYS A 144 6.99 21.41 11.54
C LYS A 144 7.57 20.44 12.56
N PHE A 145 8.56 19.66 12.15
CA PHE A 145 9.27 18.75 13.04
C PHE A 145 10.39 19.46 13.78
N GLY A 146 10.44 19.31 15.11
CA GLY A 146 11.48 19.91 15.96
C GLY A 146 11.54 21.44 15.80
N SER A 147 10.40 22.11 15.89
CA SER A 147 10.25 23.57 15.68
C SER A 147 10.65 24.06 14.28
N GLY A 148 10.68 23.15 13.29
CA GLY A 148 11.07 23.43 11.90
C GLY A 148 12.56 23.25 11.63
N LEU A 149 13.37 22.94 12.65
CA LEU A 149 14.80 22.69 12.51
C LEU A 149 15.09 21.31 11.90
N LEU A 150 14.16 20.36 11.97
CA LEU A 150 14.38 19.02 11.41
C LEU A 150 13.70 18.85 10.05
N GLY A 151 12.69 19.67 9.79
CA GLY A 151 11.96 19.67 8.53
C GLY A 151 10.51 20.08 8.70
N HIS A 152 9.77 20.02 7.61
CA HIS A 152 8.33 20.19 7.58
C HIS A 152 7.66 19.32 6.51
N LEU A 153 6.35 19.11 6.69
CA LEU A 153 5.44 18.71 5.63
C LEU A 153 4.59 19.90 5.21
N ASP A 154 4.41 20.04 3.91
CA ASP A 154 3.62 21.10 3.31
C ASP A 154 2.12 20.85 3.54
N LYS A 155 1.38 21.95 3.71
CA LYS A 155 -0.09 21.94 3.68
C LYS A 155 -0.60 21.28 2.40
N GLY A 156 -1.71 20.54 2.52
CA GLY A 156 -2.43 19.94 1.40
C GLY A 156 -1.94 18.55 1.01
N GLY A 157 -0.91 18.01 1.67
CA GLY A 157 -0.53 16.61 1.48
C GLY A 157 -1.69 15.67 1.80
N THR A 158 -1.86 14.61 1.02
CA THR A 158 -3.00 13.69 1.10
C THR A 158 -2.57 12.25 1.35
N PHE A 159 -3.48 11.46 1.90
CA PHE A 159 -3.35 10.01 1.99
C PHE A 159 -4.71 9.34 1.80
N ASP A 160 -4.68 8.12 1.27
CA ASP A 160 -5.82 7.23 1.10
C ASP A 160 -5.33 5.80 1.26
N VAL A 161 -5.95 5.05 2.17
CA VAL A 161 -5.67 3.65 2.44
C VAL A 161 -6.98 2.88 2.41
N LYS A 162 -7.04 1.82 1.60
CA LYS A 162 -8.21 0.94 1.51
C LYS A 162 -7.83 -0.48 1.90
N GLN A 163 -8.74 -1.11 2.63
CA GLN A 163 -8.71 -2.52 2.98
C GLN A 163 -10.02 -3.17 2.54
N GLU A 164 -9.93 -4.39 2.01
CA GLU A 164 -11.10 -5.11 1.53
C GLU A 164 -11.08 -6.57 2.01
N PRO A 165 -12.26 -7.18 2.22
CA PRO A 165 -12.35 -8.61 2.48
C PRO A 165 -12.02 -9.40 1.22
N ILE A 166 -11.01 -10.26 1.30
CA ILE A 166 -10.59 -11.15 0.20
C ILE A 166 -11.07 -12.59 0.40
N THR A 167 -11.33 -12.98 1.65
CA THR A 167 -12.01 -14.22 2.02
C THR A 167 -12.60 -14.08 3.41
N LYS A 168 -13.42 -15.05 3.85
CA LYS A 168 -14.14 -14.96 5.12
C LYS A 168 -13.17 -14.75 6.30
N GLY A 169 -13.30 -13.60 6.98
CA GLY A 169 -12.50 -13.26 8.15
C GLY A 169 -11.11 -12.69 7.87
N TYR A 170 -10.71 -12.58 6.60
CA TYR A 170 -9.42 -12.02 6.20
C TYR A 170 -9.65 -10.78 5.35
N TRP A 171 -8.92 -9.71 5.66
CA TRP A 171 -8.90 -8.48 4.88
C TRP A 171 -7.46 -8.13 4.56
N GLU A 172 -7.26 -7.55 3.39
CA GLU A 172 -5.96 -7.11 2.90
C GLU A 172 -6.03 -5.65 2.50
N MET A 173 -4.89 -4.95 2.58
CA MET A 173 -4.75 -3.61 2.02
C MET A 173 -4.75 -3.70 0.49
N THR A 174 -5.72 -3.04 -0.15
CA THR A 174 -5.87 -3.01 -1.61
C THR A 174 -5.33 -1.73 -2.23
N LEU A 175 -5.26 -0.65 -1.45
CA LEU A 175 -4.73 0.64 -1.91
C LEU A 175 -3.93 1.31 -0.79
N LEU A 176 -2.78 1.88 -1.18
CA LEU A 176 -2.08 2.92 -0.45
C LEU A 176 -1.73 4.02 -1.46
N ASN A 177 -2.32 5.19 -1.30
CA ASN A 177 -1.95 6.39 -2.04
C ASN A 177 -1.53 7.48 -1.07
N VAL A 178 -0.30 7.95 -1.19
CA VAL A 178 0.26 9.02 -0.37
C VAL A 178 0.89 10.05 -1.29
N GLU A 179 0.46 11.29 -1.16
CA GLU A 179 1.00 12.43 -1.88
C GLU A 179 1.35 13.53 -0.88
N MET A 180 2.61 13.56 -0.45
CA MET A 180 3.11 14.53 0.51
C MET A 180 4.38 15.20 -0.02
N ASN A 181 4.47 16.50 0.20
CA ASN A 181 5.66 17.30 -0.08
C ASN A 181 6.18 17.87 1.24
N GLY A 182 7.47 18.17 1.27
CA GLY A 182 8.11 18.78 2.42
C GLY A 182 9.61 18.85 2.26
N LYS A 183 10.28 19.22 3.35
CA LYS A 183 11.73 19.40 3.39
C LYS A 183 12.28 18.88 4.70
N ALA A 184 13.41 18.17 4.67
CA ALA A 184 14.16 17.80 5.87
C ALA A 184 15.52 18.52 5.89
N LEU A 185 16.05 18.78 7.08
CA LEU A 185 17.36 19.42 7.24
C LEU A 185 18.48 18.50 6.70
N PHE A 186 19.46 19.09 6.02
CA PHE A 186 20.60 18.43 5.34
C PHE A 186 20.32 17.61 4.06
N PHE A 187 19.06 17.49 3.61
CA PHE A 187 18.72 16.79 2.36
C PHE A 187 17.82 17.62 1.43
N LYS A 188 17.83 17.30 0.12
CA LYS A 188 16.89 17.86 -0.88
C LYS A 188 15.45 17.50 -0.50
N THR A 189 14.49 18.30 -0.98
CA THR A 189 13.03 18.14 -0.85
C THR A 189 12.58 16.68 -0.72
N ILE A 190 11.80 16.38 0.32
CA ILE A 190 11.13 15.09 0.46
C ILE A 190 9.80 15.19 -0.28
N THR A 191 9.79 14.72 -1.53
CA THR A 191 8.55 14.34 -2.19
C THR A 191 8.28 12.86 -1.88
N VAL A 192 7.32 12.60 -1.00
CA VAL A 192 6.75 11.27 -0.80
C VAL A 192 5.55 11.15 -1.73
N ARG A 193 5.76 10.52 -2.88
CA ARG A 193 4.68 10.06 -3.74
C ARG A 193 4.77 8.55 -3.79
N GLN A 194 3.76 7.90 -3.26
CA GLN A 194 3.67 6.46 -3.22
C GLN A 194 2.24 6.07 -3.57
N LYS A 195 2.08 5.38 -4.70
CA LYS A 195 0.82 4.75 -5.06
C LYS A 195 1.08 3.26 -5.26
N ILE A 196 0.41 2.46 -4.44
CA ILE A 196 0.45 1.01 -4.47
C ILE A 196 -0.98 0.51 -4.54
N SER A 197 -1.25 -0.39 -5.49
CA SER A 197 -2.49 -1.18 -5.51
C SER A 197 -2.16 -2.67 -5.37
N ARG A 198 -3.02 -3.43 -4.71
CA ARG A 198 -2.93 -4.89 -4.61
C ARG A 198 -4.22 -5.53 -5.08
N SER A 199 -4.11 -6.56 -5.91
CA SER A 199 -5.25 -7.23 -6.54
C SER A 199 -4.98 -8.72 -6.78
N GLU A 200 -5.96 -9.45 -7.32
CA GLU A 200 -5.81 -10.85 -7.74
C GLU A 200 -5.30 -11.78 -6.62
N PHE A 201 -5.78 -11.55 -5.40
CA PHE A 201 -5.36 -12.31 -4.22
C PHE A 201 -5.70 -13.80 -4.35
N LYS A 202 -4.72 -14.66 -4.08
CA LYS A 202 -4.89 -16.11 -3.98
C LYS A 202 -4.13 -16.64 -2.78
N ARG A 203 -4.78 -17.50 -1.99
CA ARG A 203 -4.15 -18.13 -0.83
C ARG A 203 -3.07 -19.10 -1.29
N VAL A 204 -1.91 -19.02 -0.64
CA VAL A 204 -0.83 -20.01 -0.75
C VAL A 204 -0.66 -20.73 0.59
N PRO A 205 -0.08 -21.94 0.62
CA PRO A 205 0.20 -22.66 1.87
C PRO A 205 1.05 -21.85 2.84
N ASP A 206 0.80 -21.99 4.16
CA ASP A 206 1.54 -21.27 5.20
C ASP A 206 2.99 -21.73 5.40
N ASP A 207 3.29 -22.93 4.93
CA ASP A 207 4.60 -23.56 4.95
C ASP A 207 5.30 -23.52 3.58
N LEU A 208 4.76 -22.73 2.63
CA LEU A 208 5.35 -22.57 1.30
C LEU A 208 6.82 -22.14 1.41
N THR A 209 7.70 -22.97 0.86
CA THR A 209 9.14 -22.69 0.82
C THR A 209 9.47 -21.66 -0.25
N VAL A 210 10.63 -21.01 -0.10
CA VAL A 210 11.17 -20.07 -1.10
C VAL A 210 11.30 -20.75 -2.47
N ALA A 211 11.78 -22.01 -2.51
CA ALA A 211 11.91 -22.76 -3.76
C ALA A 211 10.55 -22.99 -4.45
N GLN A 212 9.54 -23.43 -3.70
CA GLN A 212 8.19 -23.62 -4.25
C GLN A 212 7.57 -22.28 -4.70
N ALA A 213 7.82 -21.20 -3.97
CA ALA A 213 7.36 -19.87 -4.37
C ALA A 213 8.00 -19.39 -5.68
N ILE A 214 9.29 -19.66 -5.89
CA ILE A 214 9.98 -19.39 -7.17
C ILE A 214 9.36 -20.21 -8.30
N ASP A 215 9.08 -21.49 -8.09
CA ASP A 215 8.43 -22.34 -9.10
C ASP A 215 7.04 -21.82 -9.47
N LEU A 216 6.26 -21.33 -8.49
CA LEU A 216 4.98 -20.69 -8.73
C LEU A 216 5.13 -19.42 -9.60
N LEU A 217 6.09 -18.55 -9.26
CA LEU A 217 6.34 -17.33 -10.02
C LEU A 217 6.82 -17.60 -11.45
N LYS A 218 7.69 -18.60 -11.64
CA LYS A 218 8.17 -19.01 -12.97
C LYS A 218 7.05 -19.53 -13.86
N LYS A 219 6.13 -20.33 -13.31
CA LYS A 219 4.94 -20.80 -14.04
C LYS A 219 4.05 -19.62 -14.43
N GLN A 220 3.82 -18.69 -13.49
CA GLN A 220 2.97 -17.54 -13.73
C GLN A 220 3.53 -16.65 -14.84
N ILE A 221 4.80 -16.24 -14.77
CA ILE A 221 5.39 -15.36 -15.78
C ILE A 221 5.51 -16.02 -17.17
N GLY A 222 5.71 -17.34 -17.22
CA GLY A 222 5.74 -18.10 -18.47
C GLY A 222 4.38 -18.22 -19.15
N SER A 223 3.30 -18.20 -18.36
CA SER A 223 1.91 -18.29 -18.85
C SER A 223 1.22 -16.92 -19.00
N PHE A 224 1.81 -15.86 -18.47
CA PHE A 224 1.15 -14.56 -18.41
C PHE A 224 0.93 -13.98 -19.80
N GLN A 225 -0.33 -13.62 -20.06
CA GLN A 225 -0.77 -12.88 -21.23
C GLN A 225 -1.70 -11.78 -20.74
N MET A 226 -1.53 -10.56 -21.25
CA MET A 226 -2.44 -9.47 -20.94
C MET A 226 -3.82 -9.77 -21.52
N PRO A 227 -4.89 -9.57 -20.73
CA PRO A 227 -6.26 -9.68 -21.23
C PRO A 227 -6.49 -8.77 -22.43
N ASN A 228 -7.24 -9.23 -23.43
CA ASN A 228 -7.55 -8.44 -24.63
C ASN A 228 -8.16 -7.06 -24.31
N SER A 229 -8.89 -6.93 -23.19
CA SER A 229 -9.51 -5.68 -22.72
C SER A 229 -8.50 -4.62 -22.24
N ALA A 230 -7.31 -5.01 -21.80
CA ALA A 230 -6.29 -4.09 -21.30
C ALA A 230 -5.40 -3.49 -22.42
N ARG A 231 -5.43 -4.04 -23.64
CA ARG A 231 -4.60 -3.55 -24.77
C ARG A 231 -5.10 -2.25 -25.40
N GLY A 232 -6.29 -1.77 -25.03
CA GLY A 232 -6.96 -0.63 -25.67
C GLY A 232 -6.90 0.71 -24.94
N VAL A 233 -6.28 0.81 -23.75
CA VAL A 233 -6.35 2.05 -22.95
C VAL A 233 -5.08 2.88 -23.09
N THR A 234 -4.98 3.63 -24.19
CA THR A 234 -4.11 4.82 -24.26
C THR A 234 -4.93 6.05 -23.89
N GLY A 235 -4.66 6.64 -22.72
CA GLY A 235 -5.09 7.99 -22.37
C GLY A 235 -6.51 8.11 -21.84
N GLY A 236 -6.65 8.25 -20.53
CA GLY A 236 -7.91 8.66 -19.90
C GLY A 236 -7.91 8.29 -18.42
N THR A 237 -8.13 9.28 -17.56
CA THR A 237 -8.46 9.12 -16.14
C THR A 237 -9.66 8.18 -16.01
N GLY A 238 -9.38 6.90 -15.80
CA GLY A 238 -10.39 5.85 -15.68
C GLY A 238 -10.53 5.41 -14.24
N THR A 239 -11.47 6.02 -13.53
CA THR A 239 -12.11 5.42 -12.35
C THR A 239 -12.71 4.09 -12.79
N THR A 240 -12.08 2.97 -12.47
CA THR A 240 -12.71 1.66 -12.66
C THR A 240 -13.63 1.43 -11.48
N VAL A 241 -14.88 1.87 -11.65
CA VAL A 241 -16.01 1.35 -10.88
C VAL A 241 -16.25 -0.07 -11.40
N LEU A 242 -15.90 -1.08 -10.62
CA LEU A 242 -16.40 -2.43 -10.87
C LEU A 242 -17.90 -2.42 -10.59
N ARG A 243 -18.67 -2.60 -11.67
CA ARG A 243 -20.12 -2.84 -11.63
C ARG A 243 -20.39 -4.08 -10.78
N ALA A 244 -21.28 -3.90 -9.81
CA ALA A 244 -22.01 -4.97 -9.15
C ALA A 244 -22.66 -5.89 -10.21
N GLY A 245 -22.29 -7.16 -10.18
CA GLY A 245 -23.15 -8.25 -10.64
C GLY A 245 -23.86 -8.80 -9.41
N LEU A 246 -25.18 -8.96 -9.52
CA LEU A 246 -26.05 -9.71 -8.59
C LEU A 246 -25.32 -10.99 -8.16
N TRP A 247 -25.19 -11.32 -6.88
CA TRP A 247 -26.19 -11.50 -5.83
C TRP A 247 -25.57 -11.23 -4.44
#